data_AF-A0A6N6QKN9-F1
#
_entry.id   AF-A0A6N6QKN9-F1
#
_cell.length_a   1.000
_cell.length_b   1.000
_cell.length_c   1.000
_cell.angle_alpha   90.00
_cell.angle_beta   90.00
_cell.angle_gamma   90.00
#
_symmetry.space_group_name_H-M   'P 1'
#
loop_
_entity.id
_entity.type
_entity.pdbx_description
1 polymer ?
#
loop_
_entity_poly.entity_id
_entity_poly.type
_entity_poly.pdbx_seq_one_letter_code
_entity_poly.pdbx_strand_id
1 'polypeptide(L)' 'MSNTPHTLGEEFPGQLDAIHALKAKDAHFARILEEYDSVNDRIHRAETKIAPVSQEEETNLRKQRLTLKDSIAEALAAA' A
#
# COMPACT_ATOMS: atom_id res chain seq x y z
N MET A 1 -2.37 -4.02 -18.51
CA MET A 1 -2.71 -4.58 -17.18
C MET A 1 -1.46 -4.50 -16.34
N SER A 2 -1.41 -3.60 -15.35
CA SER A 2 -0.30 -3.56 -14.40
C SER A 2 -0.43 -4.77 -13.50
N ASN A 3 0.50 -5.72 -13.62
CA ASN A 3 0.52 -6.95 -12.84
C ASN A 3 1.22 -6.71 -11.48
N THR A 4 1.01 -5.53 -10.91
CA THR A 4 1.62 -5.12 -9.64
C THR A 4 0.93 -5.93 -8.54
N PRO A 5 1.63 -6.84 -7.85
CA PRO A 5 1.05 -7.64 -6.79
C PRO A 5 0.73 -6.77 -5.57
N HIS A 6 -0.10 -7.27 -4.65
CA HIS A 6 -0.46 -6.59 -3.40
C HIS A 6 -1.23 -5.29 -3.61
N THR A 7 -2.13 -5.27 -4.59
CA THR A 7 -3.05 -4.13 -4.75
C THR A 7 -4.01 -4.03 -3.57
N LEU A 8 -4.53 -2.83 -3.30
CA LEU A 8 -5.52 -2.63 -2.23
C LEU A 8 -6.74 -3.55 -2.36
N GLY A 9 -7.15 -3.91 -3.59
CA GLY A 9 -8.27 -4.82 -3.82
C GLY A 9 -7.97 -6.28 -3.46
N GLU A 10 -6.71 -6.72 -3.56
CA GLU A 10 -6.28 -8.05 -3.12
C GLU A 10 -6.10 -8.12 -1.61
N GLU A 11 -5.58 -7.04 -1.01
CA GLU A 11 -5.30 -6.97 0.42
C GLU A 11 -6.55 -6.69 1.26
N PHE A 12 -7.51 -5.95 0.71
CA PHE A 12 -8.75 -5.56 1.37
C PHE A 12 -9.98 -5.92 0.51
N PRO A 13 -10.24 -7.23 0.31
CA PRO A 13 -11.32 -7.69 -0.56
C PRO A 13 -12.68 -7.20 -0.04
N GLY A 14 -13.46 -6.57 -0.93
CA GLY A 14 -14.80 -6.05 -0.60
C GLY A 14 -14.80 -4.74 0.18
N GLN A 15 -13.65 -4.12 0.43
CA GLN A 15 -13.54 -2.85 1.16
C GLN A 15 -13.16 -1.66 0.27
N LEU A 16 -13.03 -1.86 -1.05
CA LEU A 16 -12.64 -0.81 -2.00
C LEU A 16 -13.58 0.41 -1.95
N ASP A 17 -14.90 0.20 -1.83
CA ASP A 17 -15.86 1.31 -1.70
C ASP A 17 -15.64 2.10 -0.41
N ALA A 18 -15.37 1.42 0.71
CA ALA A 18 -15.06 2.05 1.98
C ALA A 18 -13.73 2.82 1.92
N ILE A 19 -12.71 2.24 1.28
CA ILE A 19 -11.41 2.90 1.04
C ILE A 19 -11.61 4.16 0.19
N HIS A 20 -12.40 4.11 -0.88
CA HIS A 20 -12.68 5.28 -1.71
C HIS A 20 -13.46 6.35 -0.94
N ALA A 21 -14.46 5.97 -0.15
CA ALA A 21 -15.21 6.89 0.68
C ALA A 21 -14.32 7.55 1.75
N LEU A 22 -13.46 6.77 2.42
CA LEU A 22 -12.45 7.24 3.38
C LEU A 22 -11.45 8.20 2.73
N LYS A 23 -10.93 7.85 1.56
CA LYS A 23 -9.99 8.70 0.81
C LYS A 23 -10.60 10.07 0.48
N ALA A 24 -11.90 10.11 0.18
CA ALA A 24 -12.58 11.36 -0.12
C ALA A 24 -12.86 12.23 1.12
N LYS A 25 -13.09 11.61 2.29
CA LYS A 25 -13.41 12.32 3.54
C LYS A 25 -12.20 12.64 4.42
N ASP A 26 -11.12 11.88 4.31
CA ASP A 26 -9.94 11.95 5.17
C ASP A 26 -8.65 12.13 4.34
N ALA A 27 -8.08 13.34 4.42
CA ALA A 27 -6.83 13.67 3.76
C ALA A 27 -5.61 12.94 4.34
N HIS A 28 -5.66 12.53 5.61
CA HIS A 28 -4.62 11.70 6.20
C HIS A 28 -4.67 10.28 5.62
N PHE A 29 -5.86 9.68 5.53
CA PHE A 29 -6.04 8.39 4.88
C PHE A 29 -5.62 8.41 3.41
N ALA A 30 -5.95 9.49 2.68
CA ALA A 30 -5.50 9.65 1.29
C ALA A 30 -3.97 9.60 1.16
N ARG A 31 -3.23 10.22 2.08
CA ARG A 31 -1.76 10.16 2.12
C ARG A 31 -1.25 8.75 2.42
N ILE A 32 -1.88 8.04 3.34
CA ILE A 32 -1.51 6.64 3.66
C ILE A 32 -1.65 5.75 2.42
N LEU A 33 -2.73 5.91 1.64
CA LEU A 33 -2.92 5.16 0.40
C LEU A 33 -1.87 5.51 -0.66
N GLU A 34 -1.56 6.79 -0.84
CA GLU A 34 -0.51 7.23 -1.77
C GLU A 34 0.86 6.69 -1.37
N GLU A 35 1.17 6.67 -0.08
CA GLU A 35 2.41 6.10 0.45
C GLU A 35 2.43 4.58 0.25
N TYR A 36 1.32 3.90 0.48
CA TYR A 36 1.16 2.47 0.23
C TYR A 36 1.45 2.12 -1.24
N ASP A 37 0.82 2.83 -2.17
CA ASP A 37 1.00 2.63 -3.61
C ASP A 37 2.46 2.89 -4.01
N SER A 38 3.08 3.96 -3.50
CA SER A 38 4.49 4.29 -3.74
C SER A 38 5.44 3.20 -3.24
N VAL A 39 5.25 2.73 -2.00
CA VAL A 39 6.08 1.67 -1.41
C VAL A 39 5.88 0.36 -2.18
N ASN A 40 4.66 0.02 -2.55
CA ASN A 40 4.37 -1.20 -3.31
C ASN A 40 5.00 -1.17 -4.70
N ASP A 41 4.94 -0.03 -5.40
CA ASP A 41 5.62 0.18 -6.68
C ASP A 41 7.15 0.07 -6.55
N ARG A 42 7.74 0.60 -5.47
CA ARG A 42 9.18 0.46 -5.20
C ARG A 42 9.56 -1.00 -4.98
N ILE A 43 8.79 -1.75 -4.19
CA ILE A 43 9.00 -3.19 -3.98
C ILE A 43 8.89 -3.94 -5.30
N HIS A 44 7.84 -3.69 -6.08
CA HIS A 44 7.64 -4.37 -7.35
C HIS A 44 8.78 -4.10 -8.34
N ARG A 45 9.26 -2.84 -8.41
CA ARG A 45 10.44 -2.49 -9.24
C ARG A 45 11.74 -3.14 -8.77
N ALA A 46 11.91 -3.30 -7.47
CA ALA A 46 13.04 -4.04 -6.90
C ALA A 46 12.97 -5.53 -7.24
N GLU A 47 11.81 -6.16 -7.04
CA GLU A 47 11.58 -7.59 -7.31
C GLU A 47 11.68 -7.94 -8.79
N THR A 48 11.22 -7.04 -9.68
CA THR A 48 11.35 -7.18 -11.14
C THR A 48 12.75 -6.83 -11.66
N LYS A 49 13.70 -6.51 -10.78
CA LYS A 49 15.08 -6.10 -11.12
C LYS A 49 15.17 -4.88 -12.04
N ILE A 50 14.10 -4.08 -12.12
CA ILE A 50 14.07 -2.81 -12.85
C ILE A 50 14.86 -1.75 -12.08
N ALA A 51 14.71 -1.72 -10.76
CA ALA A 51 15.47 -0.86 -9.86
C ALA A 51 15.87 -1.68 -8.61
N PRO A 52 16.88 -2.55 -8.73
CA PRO A 52 17.32 -3.37 -7.61
C PRO A 52 17.82 -2.47 -6.47
N VAL A 53 17.31 -2.72 -5.27
CA VAL A 53 17.76 -2.06 -4.05
C VAL A 53 18.59 -3.04 -3.22
N SER A 54 19.26 -2.54 -2.17
CA SER A 54 19.94 -3.42 -1.22
C SER A 54 18.92 -4.29 -0.48
N GLN A 55 19.36 -5.45 0.02
CA GLN A 55 18.50 -6.36 0.79
C GLN A 55 17.94 -5.69 2.06
N GLU A 56 18.70 -4.77 2.66
CA GLU A 56 18.26 -3.95 3.79
C GLU A 56 17.11 -3.01 3.39
N GLU A 57 17.24 -2.31 2.26
CA GLU A 57 16.20 -1.42 1.75
C GLU A 57 14.93 -2.19 1.37
N GLU A 58 15.07 -3.36 0.72
CA GLU A 58 13.93 -4.23 0.39
C GLU A 58 13.19 -4.69 1.67
N THR A 59 13.95 -5.02 2.72
CA THR A 59 13.39 -5.39 4.03
C THR A 59 12.66 -4.21 4.67
N ASN A 60 13.24 -3.01 4.60
CA ASN A 60 12.63 -1.79 5.12
C ASN A 60 11.34 -1.45 4.38
N LEU A 61 11.34 -1.55 3.05
CA LEU A 61 10.14 -1.34 2.22
C LEU A 61 9.03 -2.34 2.57
N ARG A 62 9.36 -3.63 2.73
CA ARG A 62 8.38 -4.64 3.15
C ARG A 62 7.79 -4.34 4.53
N LYS A 63 8.61 -3.87 5.48
CA LYS A 63 8.15 -3.44 6.80
C LYS A 63 7.24 -2.21 6.70
N GLN A 64 7.62 -1.20 5.92
CA GLN A 64 6.79 -0.02 5.67
C GLN A 64 5.44 -0.41 5.07
N ARG A 65 5.43 -1.30 4.07
CA ARG A 65 4.20 -1.81 3.48
C ARG A 65 3.30 -2.47 4.52
N LEU A 66 3.86 -3.25 5.44
CA LEU A 66 3.09 -3.87 6.53
C LEU A 66 2.47 -2.81 7.45
N THR A 67 3.27 -1.84 7.90
CA THR A 67 2.77 -0.74 8.75
C THR A 67 1.67 0.05 8.07
N LEU A 68 1.80 0.33 6.77
CA LEU A 68 0.78 1.04 6.00
C LEU A 68 -0.51 0.21 5.87
N LYS A 69 -0.41 -1.11 5.70
CA LYS A 69 -1.59 -2.00 5.72
C LYS A 69 -2.30 -1.94 7.07
N ASP A 70 -1.55 -1.97 8.17
CA ASP A 70 -2.12 -1.88 9.51
C ASP A 70 -2.84 -0.54 9.70
N SER A 71 -2.23 0.58 9.29
CA SER A 71 -2.88 1.90 9.34
C SER A 71 -4.13 1.99 8.46
N ILE A 72 -4.13 1.35 7.28
CA ILE A 72 -5.31 1.28 6.41
C ILE A 72 -6.42 0.48 7.09
N ALA A 73 -6.09 -0.68 7.68
CA ALA A 73 -7.03 -1.53 8.39
C ALA A 73 -7.64 -0.82 9.62
N GLU A 74 -6.82 -0.10 10.40
CA GLU A 74 -7.27 0.69 11.54
C GLU A 74 -8.24 1.80 11.13
N ALA A 75 -7.90 2.54 10.07
CA ALA A 75 -8.79 3.59 9.55
C ALA A 75 -10.10 3.02 8.99
N LEU A 76 -10.06 1.83 8.37
CA LEU A 76 -11.25 1.12 7.92
C LEU A 76 -12.11 0.60 9.07
N ALA A 77 -11.49 0.12 10.15
CA ALA A 77 -12.20 -0.36 11.34
C ALA A 77 -12.82 0.78 12.15
N ALA A 78 -12.24 1.98 12.09
CA ALA A 78 -12.74 3.18 12.75
C ALA A 78 -13.81 3.96 11.94
N ALA A 79 -14.05 3.56 10.68
CA ALA A 79 -14.94 4.24 9.74
C ALA A 79 -16.41 3.86 9.87
#